data_AF-A0A2E5CAY6-F1
#
_entry.id   AF-A0A2E5CAY6-F1
#
_cell.length_a   1.000
_cell.length_b   1.000
_cell.length_c   1.000
_cell.angle_alpha   90.00
_cell.angle_beta   90.00
_cell.angle_gamma   90.00
#
_symmetry.space_group_name_H-M   'P 1'
#
loop_
_entity.id
_entity.type
_entity.pdbx_description
1 polymer ?
#
loop_
_entity_poly.entity_id
_entity_poly.type
_entity_poly.pdbx_seq_one_letter_code
_entity_poly.pdbx_strand_id
1 'polypeptide(L)'
;MSEKYFSKLNYSMANEDSEMERKIVKSLGSRRILSVCGSGSRALTLLNPQVEKIDCIDLSQAQLGIASLRVELIKTLQLDDYLKFWGYPPYSPKENCEFRKKIFERVEFENKPLLKQEFIHNDWGSLLYKGKWENSFSLFGTCVKKLFGKKSHKLFECETLDQQQTFLKEEFPWRRWNLVIRIIGNRATFNALLYKGDFIKKNIPLPYFDYYSKAFNGLFAKGIAKKNFFLQLCILGEIKFKEGTPVEADPTCFNEMKQSLMELTPGMKQKDIVSYLEEEGGYDYVSFSDVPSYFSGDLEKNFLQRIRKSLAPNGVVVIRSYLRVPEVDRDGYKDITSQFVEEIGEEKTQMYRVEVLQKS
;
A
#
# COMPACT_ATOMS: atom_id res chain seq x y z
N MET A 1 -22.46 15.51 4.78
CA MET A 1 -21.74 16.00 5.97
C MET A 1 -20.55 15.11 6.40
N SER A 2 -20.28 13.97 5.73
CA SER A 2 -19.22 13.02 6.07
C SER A 2 -17.81 13.37 5.57
N GLU A 3 -17.65 14.24 4.56
CA GLU A 3 -16.34 14.52 3.94
C GLU A 3 -15.37 15.38 4.78
N LYS A 4 -15.86 16.11 5.80
CA LYS A 4 -14.99 16.99 6.60
C LYS A 4 -14.11 16.24 7.60
N TYR A 5 -14.49 15.03 8.02
CA TYR A 5 -13.83 14.31 9.14
C TYR A 5 -12.87 13.22 8.68
N PHE A 6 -13.19 12.45 7.62
CA PHE A 6 -12.21 11.56 6.96
C PHE A 6 -11.09 12.32 6.22
N SER A 7 -10.95 13.63 6.44
CA SER A 7 -9.90 14.47 5.88
C SER A 7 -8.48 14.07 6.34
N LYS A 8 -8.36 13.26 7.40
CA LYS A 8 -7.07 12.91 8.03
C LYS A 8 -6.44 11.58 7.59
N LEU A 9 -7.23 10.60 7.12
CA LEU A 9 -6.69 9.32 6.64
C LEU A 9 -6.50 9.36 5.12
N ASN A 10 -5.25 9.33 4.67
CA ASN A 10 -4.97 9.20 3.23
C ASN A 10 -5.13 7.74 2.77
N TYR A 11 -4.80 6.79 3.66
CA TYR A 11 -4.82 5.35 3.44
C TYR A 11 -5.40 4.67 4.68
N SER A 12 -6.04 3.54 4.48
CA SER A 12 -6.58 2.67 5.54
C SER A 12 -6.19 1.21 5.37
N MET A 13 -5.68 0.85 4.19
CA MET A 13 -5.12 -0.42 3.75
C MET A 13 -3.80 -0.16 3.01
N ALA A 14 -3.09 -1.21 2.58
CA ALA A 14 -1.97 -1.10 1.66
C ALA A 14 -2.44 -0.52 0.31
N ASN A 15 -1.81 0.58 -0.11
CA ASN A 15 -2.00 1.21 -1.41
C ASN A 15 -1.02 0.70 -2.49
N GLU A 16 -0.08 -0.14 -2.07
CA GLU A 16 0.98 -0.75 -2.88
C GLU A 16 1.15 -2.21 -2.42
N ASP A 17 1.54 -3.12 -3.31
CA ASP A 17 1.78 -4.50 -2.88
C ASP A 17 3.01 -4.57 -1.97
N SER A 18 2.79 -5.18 -0.82
CA SER A 18 3.79 -5.26 0.25
C SER A 18 4.55 -6.59 0.20
N GLU A 19 4.05 -7.56 -0.57
CA GLU A 19 4.70 -8.86 -0.76
C GLU A 19 6.07 -8.71 -1.43
N MET A 20 6.19 -7.80 -2.40
CA MET A 20 7.46 -7.49 -3.10
C MET A 20 8.56 -7.14 -2.10
N GLU A 21 8.36 -6.11 -1.27
CA GLU A 21 9.38 -5.67 -0.32
C GLU A 21 9.60 -6.66 0.82
N ARG A 22 8.55 -7.38 1.23
CA ARG A 22 8.70 -8.46 2.21
C ARG A 22 9.65 -9.55 1.70
N LYS A 23 9.56 -9.93 0.42
CA LYS A 23 10.50 -10.88 -0.21
C LYS A 23 11.92 -10.30 -0.24
N ILE A 24 12.07 -9.04 -0.63
CA ILE A 24 13.38 -8.36 -0.66
C ILE A 24 14.01 -8.34 0.75
N VAL A 25 13.30 -7.87 1.78
CA VAL A 25 13.75 -7.82 3.18
C VAL A 25 14.22 -9.20 3.66
N LYS A 26 13.46 -10.26 3.36
CA LYS A 26 13.84 -11.63 3.72
C LYS A 26 15.07 -12.11 2.98
N SER A 27 15.18 -11.84 1.67
CA SER A 27 16.32 -12.25 0.86
C SER A 27 17.64 -11.59 1.30
N LEU A 28 17.55 -10.34 1.77
CA LEU A 28 18.67 -9.56 2.27
C LEU A 28 19.01 -9.85 3.73
N GLY A 29 18.13 -10.53 4.47
CA GLY A 29 18.26 -10.75 5.91
C GLY A 29 18.29 -9.44 6.70
N SER A 30 17.53 -8.43 6.26
CA SER A 30 17.49 -7.11 6.88
C SER A 30 16.94 -7.17 8.31
N ARG A 31 17.62 -6.52 9.26
CA ARG A 31 17.32 -6.56 10.70
C ARG A 31 16.81 -5.22 11.23
N ARG A 32 17.25 -4.11 10.64
CA ARG A 32 16.96 -2.75 11.09
C ARG A 32 16.30 -1.95 9.98
N ILE A 33 14.98 -1.91 10.03
CA ILE A 33 14.12 -1.42 8.96
C ILE A 33 13.57 -0.03 9.30
N LEU A 34 13.62 0.87 8.33
CA LEU A 34 12.86 2.11 8.34
C LEU A 34 11.84 2.08 7.20
N SER A 35 10.58 2.40 7.47
CA SER A 35 9.57 2.48 6.41
C SER A 35 8.68 3.70 6.59
N VAL A 36 8.36 4.37 5.48
CA VAL A 36 7.16 5.22 5.43
C VAL A 36 5.96 4.38 5.89
N CYS A 37 5.18 4.88 6.84
CA CYS A 37 4.16 4.11 7.53
C CYS A 37 2.92 3.89 6.67
N GLY A 38 2.33 4.97 6.14
CA GLY A 38 0.99 4.92 5.57
C GLY A 38 0.01 4.39 6.61
N SER A 39 -0.81 3.41 6.24
CA SER A 39 -1.75 2.78 7.19
C SER A 39 -1.09 1.73 8.11
N GLY A 40 0.21 1.46 7.95
CA GLY A 40 0.92 0.34 8.59
C GLY A 40 0.73 -1.00 7.88
N SER A 41 -0.29 -1.14 7.01
CA SER A 41 -0.59 -2.37 6.26
C SER A 41 0.56 -2.80 5.33
N ARG A 42 1.39 -1.87 4.88
CA ARG A 42 2.64 -2.16 4.17
C ARG A 42 3.82 -2.33 5.11
N ALA A 43 4.09 -1.30 5.92
CA ALA A 43 5.28 -1.25 6.76
C ALA A 43 5.39 -2.44 7.72
N LEU A 44 4.29 -2.83 8.37
CA LEU A 44 4.31 -3.92 9.35
C LEU A 44 4.54 -5.29 8.71
N THR A 45 4.19 -5.48 7.43
CA THR A 45 4.43 -6.76 6.73
C THR A 45 5.91 -7.03 6.44
N LEU A 46 6.78 -6.02 6.63
CA LEU A 46 8.23 -6.21 6.58
C LEU A 46 8.75 -6.97 7.81
N LEU A 47 7.98 -7.03 8.90
CA LEU A 47 8.33 -7.80 10.09
C LEU A 47 8.39 -9.29 9.78
N ASN A 48 9.48 -9.90 10.23
CA ASN A 48 9.70 -11.32 10.26
C ASN A 48 10.67 -11.63 11.42
N PRO A 49 10.84 -12.91 11.83
CA PRO A 49 11.63 -13.25 13.03
C PRO A 49 13.10 -12.80 13.04
N GLN A 50 13.66 -12.36 11.91
CA GLN A 50 15.02 -11.81 11.84
C GLN A 50 15.08 -10.30 12.12
N VAL A 51 13.94 -9.60 12.06
CA VAL A 51 13.86 -8.14 12.26
C VAL A 51 13.98 -7.82 13.74
N GLU A 52 14.97 -6.99 14.07
CA GLU A 52 15.28 -6.55 15.43
C GLU A 52 14.79 -5.13 15.71
N LYS A 53 14.55 -4.35 14.66
CA LYS A 53 14.07 -2.99 14.77
C LYS A 53 13.25 -2.62 13.54
N ILE A 54 12.06 -2.06 13.76
CA ILE A 54 11.32 -1.35 12.73
C ILE A 54 10.87 0.00 13.25
N ASP A 55 11.16 1.06 12.49
CA ASP A 55 10.59 2.38 12.69
C ASP A 55 9.64 2.70 11.53
N CYS A 56 8.42 3.10 11.88
CA CYS A 56 7.35 3.52 10.97
C CYS A 56 7.21 5.04 11.04
N ILE A 57 7.48 5.72 9.91
CA ILE A 57 7.53 7.18 9.84
C ILE A 57 6.34 7.71 9.04
N ASP A 58 5.63 8.70 9.56
CA ASP A 58 4.60 9.43 8.82
C ASP A 58 4.49 10.88 9.33
N LEU A 59 3.99 11.79 8.51
CA LEU A 59 3.66 13.15 8.96
C LEU A 59 2.30 13.19 9.68
N SER A 60 1.41 12.24 9.38
CA SER A 60 0.05 12.18 9.90
C SER A 60 -0.05 11.32 11.17
N GLN A 61 -0.46 11.93 12.29
CA GLN A 61 -0.80 11.18 13.50
C GLN A 61 -1.94 10.18 13.29
N ALA A 62 -2.86 10.45 12.36
CA ALA A 62 -3.94 9.52 12.05
C ALA A 62 -3.42 8.23 11.40
N GLN A 63 -2.41 8.36 10.54
CA GLN A 63 -1.73 7.23 9.88
C GLN A 63 -0.90 6.41 10.88
N LEU A 64 -0.16 7.09 11.75
CA LEU A 64 0.53 6.44 12.85
C LEU A 64 -0.45 5.76 13.81
N GLY A 65 -1.57 6.40 14.13
CA GLY A 65 -2.61 5.80 14.98
C GLY A 65 -3.20 4.51 14.40
N ILE A 66 -3.48 4.45 13.10
CA ILE A 66 -4.03 3.24 12.48
C ILE A 66 -2.99 2.11 12.40
N ALA A 67 -1.71 2.46 12.22
CA ALA A 67 -0.62 1.50 12.32
C ALA A 67 -0.45 0.98 13.76
N SER A 68 -0.51 1.84 14.77
CA SER A 68 -0.48 1.44 16.19
C SER A 68 -1.64 0.53 16.57
N LEU A 69 -2.85 0.83 16.06
CA LEU A 69 -4.00 -0.07 16.22
C LEU A 69 -3.72 -1.43 15.56
N ARG A 70 -3.17 -1.47 14.34
CA ARG A 70 -2.79 -2.74 13.68
C ARG A 70 -1.81 -3.56 14.54
N VAL A 71 -0.79 -2.92 15.10
CA VAL A 71 0.18 -3.59 15.99
C VAL A 71 -0.53 -4.29 17.14
N GLU A 72 -1.40 -3.58 17.86
CA GLU A 72 -2.11 -4.16 19.01
C GLU A 72 -3.13 -5.24 18.60
N LEU A 73 -3.79 -5.10 17.46
CA LEU A 73 -4.68 -6.13 16.94
C LEU A 73 -3.91 -7.40 16.57
N ILE A 74 -2.75 -7.28 15.91
CA ILE A 74 -1.91 -8.43 15.54
C ILE A 74 -1.42 -9.16 16.80
N LYS A 75 -0.97 -8.42 17.81
CA LYS A 75 -0.52 -8.98 19.10
C LYS A 75 -1.65 -9.74 19.82
N THR A 76 -2.84 -9.16 19.87
CA THR A 76 -3.92 -9.64 20.73
C THR A 76 -4.89 -10.63 20.07
N LEU A 77 -5.05 -10.59 18.74
CA LEU A 77 -6.06 -11.39 18.04
C LEU A 77 -5.46 -12.58 17.30
N GLN A 78 -6.28 -13.58 17.04
CA GLN A 78 -5.99 -14.59 16.02
C GLN A 78 -6.35 -14.03 14.64
N LEU A 79 -5.82 -14.63 13.57
CA LEU A 79 -6.03 -14.14 12.20
C LEU A 79 -7.52 -13.93 11.88
N ASP A 80 -8.38 -14.91 12.20
CA ASP A 80 -9.82 -14.82 11.89
C ASP A 80 -10.49 -13.59 12.55
N ASP A 81 -10.20 -13.33 13.83
CA ASP A 81 -10.68 -12.15 14.55
C ASP A 81 -10.08 -10.85 13.99
N TYR A 82 -8.83 -10.87 13.52
CA TYR A 82 -8.20 -9.75 12.84
C TYR A 82 -8.89 -9.44 11.50
N LEU A 83 -9.17 -10.47 10.69
CA LEU A 83 -9.93 -10.33 9.44
C LEU A 83 -11.34 -9.82 9.71
N LYS A 84 -11.99 -10.32 10.76
CA LYS A 84 -13.31 -9.85 11.22
C LYS A 84 -13.30 -8.40 11.67
N PHE A 85 -12.26 -7.98 12.39
CA PHE A 85 -12.10 -6.59 12.81
C PHE A 85 -11.99 -5.68 11.60
N TRP A 86 -11.13 -5.98 10.62
CA TRP A 86 -10.99 -5.15 9.42
C TRP A 86 -12.12 -5.35 8.40
N GLY A 87 -12.90 -6.42 8.49
CA GLY A 87 -13.92 -6.73 7.49
C GLY A 87 -13.32 -7.19 6.16
N TYR A 88 -12.22 -7.95 6.22
CA TYR A 88 -11.74 -8.73 5.09
C TYR A 88 -12.64 -9.96 4.89
N PRO A 89 -12.80 -10.47 3.65
CA PRO A 89 -13.58 -11.68 3.39
C PRO A 89 -13.16 -12.86 4.30
N PRO A 90 -14.12 -13.66 4.81
CA PRO A 90 -15.54 -13.67 4.48
C PRO A 90 -16.39 -12.62 5.22
N TYR A 91 -15.77 -11.77 6.05
CA TYR A 91 -16.47 -10.74 6.79
C TYR A 91 -16.72 -9.49 5.95
N SER A 92 -17.77 -8.75 6.29
CA SER A 92 -18.09 -7.47 5.66
C SER A 92 -17.53 -6.28 6.45
N PRO A 93 -17.02 -5.22 5.78
CA PRO A 93 -16.66 -3.96 6.43
C PRO A 93 -17.82 -3.30 7.19
N LYS A 94 -19.07 -3.57 6.81
CA LYS A 94 -20.27 -2.98 7.42
C LYS A 94 -20.82 -3.78 8.59
N GLU A 95 -20.34 -5.00 8.78
CA GLU A 95 -20.80 -5.91 9.84
C GLU A 95 -19.84 -5.86 11.02
N ASN A 96 -20.18 -6.61 12.08
CA ASN A 96 -19.36 -6.83 13.27
C ASN A 96 -19.05 -5.56 14.08
N CYS A 97 -19.90 -4.52 14.02
CA CYS A 97 -19.68 -3.24 14.71
C CYS A 97 -19.49 -3.41 16.23
N GLU A 98 -20.34 -4.18 16.90
CA GLU A 98 -20.21 -4.41 18.35
C GLU A 98 -18.95 -5.20 18.71
N PHE A 99 -18.58 -6.19 17.90
CA PHE A 99 -17.31 -6.90 18.05
C PHE A 99 -16.13 -5.94 17.92
N ARG A 100 -16.13 -5.13 16.85
CA ARG A 100 -15.08 -4.15 16.58
C ARG A 100 -14.95 -3.14 17.71
N LYS A 101 -16.07 -2.60 18.18
CA LYS A 101 -16.13 -1.67 19.32
C LYS A 101 -15.54 -2.28 20.58
N LYS A 102 -15.98 -3.50 20.94
CA LYS A 102 -15.47 -4.21 22.12
C LYS A 102 -13.96 -4.43 22.06
N ILE A 103 -13.44 -4.84 20.90
CA ILE A 103 -12.00 -5.05 20.71
C ILE A 103 -11.25 -3.72 20.78
N PHE A 104 -11.73 -2.69 20.07
CA PHE A 104 -11.10 -1.38 20.04
C PHE A 104 -10.99 -0.74 21.44
N GLU A 105 -12.05 -0.85 22.25
CA GLU A 105 -12.03 -0.29 23.61
C GLU A 105 -11.04 -1.06 24.52
N ARG A 106 -10.82 -2.36 24.27
CA ARG A 106 -9.91 -3.22 25.06
C ARG A 106 -8.42 -2.97 24.80
N VAL A 107 -8.04 -2.58 23.58
CA VAL A 107 -6.63 -2.40 23.20
C VAL A 107 -6.18 -0.96 23.46
N GLU A 108 -4.98 -0.77 23.98
CA GLU A 108 -4.39 0.56 24.23
C GLU A 108 -3.25 0.83 23.25
N PHE A 109 -3.27 1.99 22.60
CA PHE A 109 -2.31 2.34 21.56
C PHE A 109 -2.22 3.87 21.37
N GLU A 110 -1.13 4.33 20.76
CA GLU A 110 -0.91 5.75 20.47
C GLU A 110 -2.00 6.34 19.55
N ASN A 111 -2.42 7.57 19.81
CA ASN A 111 -3.47 8.25 19.03
C ASN A 111 -4.86 7.58 19.07
N LYS A 112 -5.12 6.67 20.03
CA LYS A 112 -6.45 6.05 20.24
C LYS A 112 -7.61 7.05 20.30
N PRO A 113 -7.53 8.20 21.00
CA PRO A 113 -8.64 9.16 21.01
C PRO A 113 -8.99 9.71 19.62
N LEU A 114 -7.99 9.95 18.77
CA LEU A 114 -8.19 10.41 17.40
C LEU A 114 -8.91 9.35 16.57
N LEU A 115 -8.46 8.09 16.61
CA LEU A 115 -9.14 7.02 15.88
C LEU A 115 -10.52 6.68 16.46
N LYS A 116 -10.71 6.82 17.76
CA LYS A 116 -12.02 6.60 18.40
C LYS A 116 -13.07 7.52 17.80
N GLN A 117 -12.71 8.79 17.54
CA GLN A 117 -13.58 9.71 16.82
C GLN A 117 -13.92 9.17 15.42
N GLU A 118 -12.94 8.72 14.63
CA GLU A 118 -13.19 8.16 13.30
C GLU A 118 -14.13 6.93 13.34
N PHE A 119 -13.95 6.02 14.31
CA PHE A 119 -14.84 4.87 14.50
C PHE A 119 -16.26 5.28 14.91
N ILE A 120 -16.41 6.22 15.84
CA ILE A 120 -17.73 6.74 16.26
C ILE A 120 -18.47 7.35 15.07
N HIS A 121 -17.80 8.17 14.26
CA HIS A 121 -18.40 8.77 13.06
C HIS A 121 -18.74 7.74 11.97
N ASN A 122 -18.09 6.58 11.99
CA ASN A 122 -18.35 5.48 11.07
C ASN A 122 -19.30 4.42 11.67
N ASP A 123 -20.02 4.76 12.74
CA ASP A 123 -20.94 3.86 13.46
C ASP A 123 -20.31 2.51 13.83
N TRP A 124 -19.04 2.56 14.23
CA TRP A 124 -18.19 1.39 14.52
C TRP A 124 -18.06 0.40 13.36
N GLY A 125 -18.41 0.80 12.14
CA GLY A 125 -18.06 0.12 10.90
C GLY A 125 -16.55 0.08 10.67
N SER A 126 -16.10 -0.72 9.70
CA SER A 126 -14.67 -0.86 9.45
C SER A 126 -14.12 0.44 8.87
N LEU A 127 -12.91 0.78 9.29
CA LEU A 127 -12.11 1.80 8.62
C LEU A 127 -11.44 1.26 7.36
N LEU A 128 -11.50 -0.06 7.10
CA LEU A 128 -11.08 -0.64 5.83
C LEU A 128 -11.86 0.04 4.70
N TYR A 129 -11.11 0.63 3.77
CA TYR A 129 -11.58 1.45 2.65
C TYR A 129 -12.01 2.89 2.96
N LYS A 130 -11.73 3.41 4.16
CA LYS A 130 -12.10 4.79 4.53
C LYS A 130 -11.02 5.83 4.26
N GLY A 131 -9.83 5.42 3.85
CA GLY A 131 -8.81 6.34 3.36
C GLY A 131 -9.20 6.99 2.03
N LYS A 132 -8.63 8.17 1.75
CA LYS A 132 -8.88 8.91 0.49
C LYS A 132 -8.56 8.07 -0.75
N TRP A 133 -7.48 7.31 -0.71
CA TRP A 133 -7.08 6.44 -1.81
C TRP A 133 -8.15 5.38 -2.09
N GLU A 134 -8.56 4.60 -1.08
CA GLU A 134 -9.54 3.53 -1.23
C GLU A 134 -10.93 4.04 -1.61
N ASN A 135 -11.36 5.18 -1.04
CA ASN A 135 -12.63 5.81 -1.39
C ASN A 135 -12.70 6.15 -2.89
N SER A 136 -11.58 6.56 -3.49
CA SER A 136 -11.49 6.81 -4.94
C SER A 136 -11.73 5.53 -5.74
N PHE A 137 -11.20 4.40 -5.29
CA PHE A 137 -11.43 3.09 -5.93
C PHE A 137 -12.84 2.55 -5.70
N SER A 138 -13.46 2.81 -4.56
CA SER A 138 -14.86 2.44 -4.31
C SER A 138 -15.83 3.12 -5.31
N LEU A 139 -15.62 4.42 -5.55
CA LEU A 139 -16.36 5.17 -6.58
C LEU A 139 -16.07 4.61 -7.97
N PHE A 140 -14.80 4.38 -8.27
CA PHE A 140 -14.36 3.87 -9.55
C PHE A 140 -14.93 2.47 -9.85
N GLY A 141 -14.84 1.53 -8.92
CA GLY A 141 -15.42 0.20 -9.02
C GLY A 141 -16.94 0.25 -9.22
N THR A 142 -17.63 1.20 -8.59
CA THR A 142 -19.08 1.42 -8.84
C THR A 142 -19.34 1.82 -10.29
N CYS A 143 -18.54 2.70 -10.87
CA CYS A 143 -18.62 3.08 -12.28
C CYS A 143 -18.31 1.89 -13.21
N VAL A 144 -17.26 1.12 -12.91
CA VAL A 144 -16.90 -0.07 -13.68
C VAL A 144 -18.02 -1.11 -13.65
N LYS A 145 -18.57 -1.43 -12.46
CA LYS A 145 -19.72 -2.35 -12.33
C LYS A 145 -20.92 -1.90 -13.16
N LYS A 146 -21.26 -0.61 -13.14
CA LYS A 146 -22.36 -0.06 -13.96
C LYS A 146 -22.10 -0.22 -15.47
N LEU A 147 -20.87 0.05 -15.91
CA LEU A 147 -20.51 -0.08 -17.32
C LEU A 147 -20.40 -1.55 -17.76
N PHE A 148 -19.96 -2.46 -16.90
CA PHE A 148 -19.65 -3.84 -17.26
C PHE A 148 -20.80 -4.80 -16.99
N GLY A 149 -21.72 -4.44 -16.10
CA GLY A 149 -22.78 -5.33 -15.62
C GLY A 149 -22.19 -6.60 -14.99
N LYS A 150 -22.81 -7.75 -15.25
CA LYS A 150 -22.36 -9.06 -14.74
C LYS A 150 -20.93 -9.43 -15.13
N LYS A 151 -20.42 -8.89 -16.26
CA LYS A 151 -19.05 -9.18 -16.74
C LYS A 151 -17.95 -8.66 -15.80
N SER A 152 -18.27 -7.70 -14.92
CA SER A 152 -17.33 -7.24 -13.88
C SER A 152 -16.93 -8.37 -12.92
N HIS A 153 -17.83 -9.31 -12.64
CA HIS A 153 -17.57 -10.45 -11.76
C HIS A 153 -16.89 -11.61 -12.47
N LYS A 154 -17.24 -11.86 -13.74
CA LYS A 154 -16.72 -13.02 -14.51
C LYS A 154 -15.19 -13.09 -14.60
N LEU A 155 -14.51 -11.93 -14.63
CA LEU A 155 -13.04 -11.90 -14.56
C LEU A 155 -12.49 -12.59 -13.30
N PHE A 156 -13.16 -12.40 -12.17
CA PHE A 156 -12.75 -12.92 -10.86
C PHE A 156 -13.31 -14.31 -10.57
N GLU A 157 -14.12 -14.87 -11.47
CA GLU A 157 -14.56 -16.26 -11.45
C GLU A 157 -13.55 -17.19 -12.16
N CYS A 158 -12.54 -16.63 -12.85
CA CYS A 158 -11.48 -17.41 -13.46
C CYS A 158 -10.55 -18.00 -12.40
N GLU A 159 -10.33 -19.31 -12.44
CA GLU A 159 -9.45 -20.03 -11.51
C GLU A 159 -8.03 -20.22 -12.06
N THR A 160 -7.85 -20.10 -13.39
CA THR A 160 -6.56 -20.24 -14.06
C THR A 160 -6.25 -19.05 -14.98
N LEU A 161 -4.97 -18.85 -15.30
CA LEU A 161 -4.55 -17.83 -16.27
C LEU A 161 -5.14 -18.10 -17.66
N ASP A 162 -5.20 -19.35 -18.11
CA ASP A 162 -5.76 -19.69 -19.42
C ASP A 162 -7.25 -19.32 -19.55
N GLN A 163 -8.03 -19.59 -18.50
CA GLN A 163 -9.43 -19.17 -18.42
C GLN A 163 -9.55 -17.64 -18.48
N GLN A 164 -8.70 -16.95 -17.71
CA GLN A 164 -8.65 -15.49 -17.71
C GLN A 164 -8.27 -14.93 -19.09
N GLN A 165 -7.24 -15.47 -19.76
CA GLN A 165 -6.83 -15.02 -21.09
C GLN A 165 -7.92 -15.26 -22.13
N THR A 166 -8.61 -16.40 -22.06
CA THR A 166 -9.75 -16.71 -22.93
C THR A 166 -10.86 -15.68 -22.73
N PHE A 167 -11.24 -15.41 -21.48
CA PHE A 167 -12.25 -14.39 -21.17
C PHE A 167 -11.81 -12.98 -21.63
N LEU A 168 -10.56 -12.60 -21.40
CA LEU A 168 -9.99 -11.32 -21.83
C LEU A 168 -10.04 -11.18 -23.36
N LYS A 169 -9.77 -12.25 -24.10
CA LYS A 169 -9.79 -12.24 -25.56
C LYS A 169 -11.21 -12.21 -26.14
N GLU A 170 -12.11 -13.02 -25.60
CA GLU A 170 -13.39 -13.33 -26.25
C GLU A 170 -14.56 -12.50 -25.72
N GLU A 171 -14.53 -12.11 -24.44
CA GLU A 171 -15.72 -11.60 -23.76
C GLU A 171 -15.53 -10.29 -23.00
N PHE A 172 -14.30 -9.95 -22.61
CA PHE A 172 -14.01 -8.76 -21.81
C PHE A 172 -14.36 -7.49 -22.58
N PRO A 173 -15.09 -6.53 -21.98
CA PRO A 173 -15.62 -5.38 -22.69
C PRO A 173 -14.55 -4.29 -22.89
N TRP A 174 -13.52 -4.57 -23.68
CA TRP A 174 -12.36 -3.69 -23.92
C TRP A 174 -12.72 -2.26 -24.32
N ARG A 175 -13.78 -2.05 -25.11
CA ARG A 175 -14.23 -0.70 -25.48
C ARG A 175 -14.67 0.11 -24.25
N ARG A 176 -15.38 -0.53 -23.32
CA ARG A 176 -15.81 0.09 -22.06
C ARG A 176 -14.63 0.26 -21.11
N TRP A 177 -13.72 -0.72 -21.05
CA TRP A 177 -12.49 -0.61 -20.28
C TRP A 177 -11.62 0.57 -20.73
N ASN A 178 -11.40 0.72 -22.04
CA ASN A 178 -10.62 1.83 -22.58
C ASN A 178 -11.28 3.18 -22.30
N LEU A 179 -12.61 3.27 -22.31
CA LEU A 179 -13.33 4.47 -21.87
C LEU A 179 -13.05 4.78 -20.39
N VAL A 180 -13.12 3.77 -19.54
CA VAL A 180 -12.80 3.86 -18.11
C VAL A 180 -11.36 4.37 -17.89
N ILE A 181 -10.36 3.80 -18.59
CA ILE A 181 -8.97 4.26 -18.50
C ILE A 181 -8.81 5.69 -19.01
N ARG A 182 -9.53 6.10 -20.06
CA ARG A 182 -9.51 7.49 -20.55
C ARG A 182 -10.06 8.48 -19.51
N ILE A 183 -11.06 8.08 -18.74
CA ILE A 183 -11.62 8.91 -17.66
C ILE A 183 -10.59 9.07 -16.53
N ILE A 184 -9.94 7.99 -16.10
CA ILE A 184 -8.86 8.06 -15.08
C ILE A 184 -7.65 8.84 -15.61
N GLY A 185 -7.30 8.62 -16.87
CA GLY A 185 -6.21 9.29 -17.56
C GLY A 185 -6.44 10.77 -17.82
N ASN A 186 -7.61 11.31 -17.45
CA ASN A 186 -7.86 12.74 -17.45
C ASN A 186 -7.32 13.37 -16.15
N ARG A 187 -6.31 14.23 -16.31
CA ARG A 187 -5.65 14.99 -15.23
C ARG A 187 -6.64 15.69 -14.30
N ALA A 188 -7.75 16.22 -14.81
CA ALA A 188 -8.74 16.93 -13.98
C ALA A 188 -9.52 15.98 -13.06
N THR A 189 -9.91 14.81 -13.56
CA THR A 189 -10.62 13.77 -12.81
C THR A 189 -9.73 13.20 -11.71
N PHE A 190 -8.46 12.95 -12.01
CA PHE A 190 -7.49 12.40 -11.06
C PHE A 190 -7.06 13.41 -9.98
N ASN A 191 -6.83 14.68 -10.36
CA ASN A 191 -6.53 15.77 -9.42
C ASN A 191 -7.65 15.99 -8.39
N ALA A 192 -8.91 15.90 -8.82
CA ALA A 192 -10.07 16.09 -7.96
C ALA A 192 -10.31 14.91 -7.00
N LEU A 193 -10.04 13.68 -7.43
CA LEU A 193 -10.35 12.47 -6.67
C LEU A 193 -9.33 12.17 -5.56
N LEU A 194 -8.02 12.37 -5.82
CA LEU A 194 -6.99 11.84 -4.92
C LEU A 194 -6.22 12.91 -4.13
N TYR A 195 -5.98 14.10 -4.67
CA TYR A 195 -4.95 14.99 -4.12
C TYR A 195 -5.35 16.46 -3.89
N LYS A 196 -6.59 16.87 -4.20
CA LYS A 196 -7.12 18.23 -3.90
C LYS A 196 -6.19 19.41 -4.24
N GLY A 197 -5.25 19.26 -5.18
CA GLY A 197 -4.34 20.33 -5.61
C GLY A 197 -2.85 19.94 -5.68
N ASP A 198 -2.36 19.05 -4.81
CA ASP A 198 -0.93 18.69 -4.73
C ASP A 198 -0.58 17.50 -5.61
N PHE A 199 -0.94 17.57 -6.89
CA PHE A 199 -0.64 16.50 -7.82
C PHE A 199 0.82 16.52 -8.25
N ILE A 200 1.47 15.36 -8.18
CA ILE A 200 2.84 15.14 -8.64
C ILE A 200 3.02 15.70 -10.06
N LYS A 201 4.08 16.49 -10.28
CA LYS A 201 4.44 16.97 -11.61
C LYS A 201 5.01 15.82 -12.44
N LYS A 202 4.14 15.15 -13.20
CA LYS A 202 4.52 14.06 -14.11
C LYS A 202 5.74 14.44 -14.97
N ASN A 203 6.81 13.65 -14.88
CA ASN A 203 7.97 13.72 -15.77
C ASN A 203 8.17 12.41 -16.57
N ILE A 204 7.31 11.40 -16.37
CA ILE A 204 7.29 10.22 -17.23
C ILE A 204 6.77 10.62 -18.61
N PRO A 205 7.46 10.24 -19.71
CA PRO A 205 7.11 10.68 -21.06
C PRO A 205 5.82 10.05 -21.61
N LEU A 206 5.41 8.87 -21.10
CA LEU A 206 4.20 8.18 -21.57
C LEU A 206 2.94 9.01 -21.30
N PRO A 207 2.00 9.15 -22.26
CA PRO A 207 0.67 9.65 -21.97
C PRO A 207 -0.02 8.85 -20.85
N TYR A 208 -0.91 9.49 -20.09
CA TYR A 208 -1.60 8.82 -18.97
C TYR A 208 -2.35 7.56 -19.39
N PHE A 209 -3.05 7.62 -20.54
CA PHE A 209 -3.76 6.46 -21.08
C PHE A 209 -2.80 5.28 -21.28
N ASP A 210 -1.69 5.49 -21.98
CA ASP A 210 -0.71 4.43 -22.26
C ASP A 210 -0.03 3.92 -20.98
N TYR A 211 0.24 4.80 -20.03
CA TYR A 211 0.79 4.43 -18.72
C TYR A 211 -0.11 3.43 -17.99
N TYR A 212 -1.38 3.77 -17.81
CA TYR A 212 -2.33 2.90 -17.11
C TYR A 212 -2.68 1.67 -17.94
N SER A 213 -2.88 1.80 -19.26
CA SER A 213 -3.14 0.65 -20.14
C SER A 213 -2.00 -0.37 -20.08
N LYS A 214 -0.74 0.09 -20.09
CA LYS A 214 0.42 -0.80 -19.94
C LYS A 214 0.41 -1.52 -18.59
N ALA A 215 0.18 -0.80 -17.50
CA ALA A 215 0.13 -1.38 -16.15
C ALA A 215 -0.97 -2.44 -16.02
N PHE A 216 -2.21 -2.10 -16.38
CA PHE A 216 -3.34 -3.04 -16.31
C PHE A 216 -3.17 -4.25 -17.23
N ASN A 217 -2.65 -4.07 -18.46
CA ASN A 217 -2.34 -5.20 -19.33
C ASN A 217 -1.29 -6.13 -18.71
N GLY A 218 -0.28 -5.58 -18.02
CA GLY A 218 0.69 -6.36 -17.25
C GLY A 218 0.02 -7.18 -16.15
N LEU A 219 -0.87 -6.56 -15.37
CA LEU A 219 -1.62 -7.24 -14.30
C LEU A 219 -2.50 -8.37 -14.85
N PHE A 220 -3.21 -8.13 -15.96
CA PHE A 220 -4.05 -9.12 -16.61
C PHE A 220 -3.26 -10.27 -17.25
N ALA A 221 -2.02 -10.03 -17.68
CA ALA A 221 -1.19 -11.04 -18.32
C ALA A 221 -0.47 -11.96 -17.33
N LYS A 222 0.01 -11.41 -16.20
CA LYS A 222 0.92 -12.12 -15.28
C LYS A 222 0.22 -12.79 -14.09
N GLY A 223 -0.91 -12.24 -13.64
CA GLY A 223 -1.57 -12.68 -12.41
C GLY A 223 -3.04 -13.03 -12.62
N ILE A 224 -3.56 -13.92 -11.78
CA ILE A 224 -5.01 -14.20 -11.72
C ILE A 224 -5.69 -13.05 -10.99
N ALA A 225 -6.65 -12.39 -11.63
CA ALA A 225 -7.32 -11.20 -11.12
C ALA A 225 -8.01 -11.44 -9.77
N LYS A 226 -8.56 -12.64 -9.56
CA LYS A 226 -9.12 -13.10 -8.27
C LYS A 226 -8.13 -12.97 -7.11
N LYS A 227 -6.83 -13.17 -7.38
CA LYS A 227 -5.75 -13.12 -6.40
C LYS A 227 -5.08 -11.74 -6.28
N ASN A 228 -5.61 -10.73 -6.97
CA ASN A 228 -5.02 -9.41 -7.02
C ASN A 228 -5.93 -8.39 -6.32
N PHE A 229 -5.50 -7.91 -5.14
CA PHE A 229 -6.26 -6.95 -4.34
C PHE A 229 -6.56 -5.67 -5.12
N PHE A 230 -5.57 -5.16 -5.87
CA PHE A 230 -5.68 -3.90 -6.59
C PHE A 230 -6.68 -3.99 -7.76
N LEU A 231 -6.69 -5.10 -8.51
CA LEU A 231 -7.70 -5.34 -9.54
C LEU A 231 -9.10 -5.49 -8.95
N GLN A 232 -9.24 -6.17 -7.81
CA GLN A 232 -10.53 -6.25 -7.10
C GLN A 232 -11.01 -4.86 -6.66
N LEU A 233 -10.14 -4.02 -6.10
CA LEU A 233 -10.50 -2.62 -5.78
C LEU A 233 -10.90 -1.84 -7.03
N CYS A 234 -10.12 -1.93 -8.11
CA CYS A 234 -10.38 -1.18 -9.34
C CYS A 234 -11.72 -1.57 -9.98
N ILE A 235 -12.02 -2.86 -10.06
CA ILE A 235 -13.18 -3.34 -10.85
C ILE A 235 -14.40 -3.59 -9.96
N LEU A 236 -14.19 -4.06 -8.73
CA LEU A 236 -15.24 -4.38 -7.76
C LEU A 236 -15.41 -3.32 -6.67
N GLY A 237 -14.49 -2.36 -6.51
CA GLY A 237 -14.59 -1.32 -5.48
C GLY A 237 -14.36 -1.81 -4.05
N GLU A 238 -14.07 -3.10 -3.88
CA GLU A 238 -13.82 -3.79 -2.61
C GLU A 238 -13.11 -5.12 -2.90
N ILE A 239 -12.42 -5.68 -1.91
CA ILE A 239 -11.91 -7.06 -1.97
C ILE A 239 -13.07 -8.00 -1.63
N LYS A 240 -13.57 -8.72 -2.63
CA LYS A 240 -14.70 -9.65 -2.50
C LYS A 240 -14.23 -11.10 -2.32
N PHE A 241 -13.10 -11.44 -2.94
CA PHE A 241 -12.52 -12.78 -2.93
C PHE A 241 -11.32 -12.81 -1.99
N LYS A 242 -11.35 -13.74 -1.03
CA LYS A 242 -10.32 -13.89 0.02
C LYS A 242 -8.92 -14.08 -0.55
N GLU A 243 -8.82 -14.64 -1.76
CA GLU A 243 -7.55 -14.95 -2.41
C GLU A 243 -6.78 -13.69 -2.84
N GLY A 244 -7.46 -12.55 -2.93
CA GLY A 244 -6.85 -11.25 -3.21
C GLY A 244 -6.87 -10.31 -2.02
N THR A 245 -6.88 -10.82 -0.79
CA THR A 245 -6.55 -9.97 0.36
C THR A 245 -5.06 -9.57 0.33
N PRO A 246 -4.68 -8.41 0.89
CA PRO A 246 -3.28 -8.03 1.00
C PRO A 246 -2.51 -9.03 1.86
N VAL A 247 -1.18 -9.06 1.70
CA VAL A 247 -0.32 -10.02 2.41
C VAL A 247 -0.42 -9.93 3.95
N GLU A 248 -0.88 -8.80 4.52
CA GLU A 248 -1.15 -8.71 5.97
C GLU A 248 -2.21 -9.71 6.47
N ALA A 249 -3.08 -10.19 5.57
CA ALA A 249 -4.13 -11.17 5.83
C ALA A 249 -3.70 -12.62 5.50
N ASP A 250 -2.47 -12.83 4.98
CA ASP A 250 -1.92 -14.16 4.75
C ASP A 250 -1.53 -14.81 6.09
N PRO A 251 -1.87 -16.10 6.32
CA PRO A 251 -1.56 -16.77 7.59
C PRO A 251 -0.06 -16.80 7.95
N THR A 252 0.81 -17.00 6.98
CA THR A 252 2.26 -17.04 7.23
C THR A 252 2.77 -15.65 7.59
N CYS A 253 2.40 -14.63 6.82
CA CYS A 253 2.78 -13.25 7.13
C CYS A 253 2.22 -12.78 8.47
N PHE A 254 0.95 -13.05 8.77
CA PHE A 254 0.31 -12.66 10.02
C PHE A 254 1.02 -13.29 11.24
N ASN A 255 1.33 -14.58 11.16
CA ASN A 255 2.01 -15.27 12.26
C ASN A 255 3.45 -14.77 12.47
N GLU A 256 4.18 -14.46 11.40
CA GLU A 256 5.51 -13.86 11.49
C GLU A 256 5.48 -12.45 12.09
N MET A 257 4.54 -11.61 11.66
CA MET A 257 4.32 -10.30 12.27
C MET A 257 3.99 -10.46 13.75
N LYS A 258 3.06 -11.35 14.09
CA LYS A 258 2.66 -11.60 15.48
C LYS A 258 3.82 -12.07 16.34
N GLN A 259 4.59 -13.06 15.88
CA GLN A 259 5.77 -13.54 16.60
C GLN A 259 6.79 -12.42 16.84
N SER A 260 7.06 -11.60 15.82
CA SER A 260 7.99 -10.48 15.94
C SER A 260 7.49 -9.45 16.96
N LEU A 261 6.20 -9.12 16.93
CA LEU A 261 5.57 -8.12 17.81
C LEU A 261 5.42 -8.56 19.28
N MET A 262 5.71 -9.83 19.61
CA MET A 262 5.80 -10.26 21.01
C MET A 262 7.08 -9.77 21.68
N GLU A 263 8.16 -9.62 20.92
CA GLU A 263 9.48 -9.23 21.41
C GLU A 263 9.86 -7.79 20.99
N LEU A 264 9.23 -7.29 19.92
CA LEU A 264 9.54 -6.01 19.30
C LEU A 264 8.35 -5.04 19.40
N THR A 265 8.63 -3.82 19.84
CA THR A 265 7.68 -2.69 19.69
C THR A 265 8.12 -1.81 18.52
N PRO A 266 7.34 -1.72 17.42
CA PRO A 266 7.61 -0.79 16.34
C PRO A 266 7.64 0.66 16.84
N GLY A 267 8.63 1.45 16.43
CA GLY A 267 8.63 2.87 16.74
C GLY A 267 7.72 3.64 15.78
N MET A 268 6.78 4.40 16.32
CA MET A 268 5.89 5.27 15.54
C MET A 268 6.42 6.70 15.61
N LYS A 269 6.93 7.25 14.50
CA LYS A 269 7.57 8.56 14.52
C LYS A 269 6.83 9.55 13.62
N GLN A 270 6.36 10.63 14.23
CA GLN A 270 5.76 11.73 13.50
C GLN A 270 6.84 12.67 12.95
N LYS A 271 7.38 12.35 11.78
CA LYS A 271 8.47 13.12 11.16
C LYS A 271 8.52 12.88 9.65
N ASP A 272 9.24 13.73 8.91
CA ASP A 272 9.63 13.37 7.55
C ASP A 272 10.80 12.38 7.59
N ILE A 273 10.84 11.46 6.61
CA ILE A 273 11.79 10.36 6.58
C ILE A 273 13.25 10.81 6.43
N VAL A 274 13.51 11.92 5.74
CA VAL A 274 14.88 12.40 5.48
C VAL A 274 15.46 13.03 6.74
N SER A 275 14.74 13.96 7.37
CA SER A 275 15.19 14.57 8.64
C SER A 275 15.29 13.52 9.76
N TYR A 276 14.43 12.50 9.76
CA TYR A 276 14.56 11.40 10.72
C TYR A 276 15.86 10.61 10.51
N LEU A 277 16.18 10.26 9.25
CA LEU A 277 17.43 9.57 8.93
C LEU A 277 18.67 10.43 9.24
N GLU A 278 18.62 11.76 9.10
CA GLU A 278 19.76 12.60 9.47
C GLU A 278 20.10 12.57 10.97
N GLU A 279 19.13 12.23 11.81
CA GLU A 279 19.30 12.13 13.26
C GLU A 279 19.54 10.68 13.73
N GLU A 280 18.92 9.72 13.06
CA GLU A 280 18.91 8.31 13.44
C GLU A 280 19.53 7.43 12.36
N GLY A 281 20.40 6.50 12.76
CA GLY A 281 21.17 5.69 11.82
C GLY A 281 21.21 4.19 12.12
N GLY A 282 21.99 3.49 11.29
CA GLY A 282 22.18 2.05 11.34
C GLY A 282 21.03 1.26 10.73
N TYR A 283 20.25 1.83 9.82
CA TYR A 283 19.23 1.08 9.08
C TYR A 283 19.88 0.32 7.94
N ASP A 284 19.58 -0.98 7.83
CA ASP A 284 20.04 -1.84 6.73
C ASP A 284 19.00 -1.95 5.60
N TYR A 285 17.78 -1.47 5.85
CA TYR A 285 16.73 -1.38 4.84
C TYR A 285 15.87 -0.13 5.06
N VAL A 286 15.67 0.67 4.01
CA VAL A 286 14.84 1.88 4.02
C VAL A 286 13.82 1.84 2.89
N SER A 287 12.54 1.77 3.24
CA SER A 287 11.42 1.85 2.30
C SER A 287 10.88 3.29 2.21
N PHE A 288 11.16 3.97 1.11
CA PHE A 288 10.63 5.32 0.84
C PHE A 288 9.20 5.34 0.30
N SER A 289 8.68 4.21 -0.22
CA SER A 289 7.42 4.23 -0.98
C SER A 289 7.48 5.33 -2.06
N ASP A 290 6.37 5.99 -2.35
CA ASP A 290 6.26 7.05 -3.37
C ASP A 290 6.60 8.46 -2.86
N VAL A 291 7.08 8.60 -1.61
CA VAL A 291 7.36 9.91 -1.00
C VAL A 291 8.34 10.76 -1.83
N PRO A 292 9.43 10.21 -2.40
CA PRO A 292 10.37 11.01 -3.20
C PRO A 292 9.75 11.67 -4.43
N SER A 293 8.65 11.13 -4.98
CA SER A 293 7.95 11.77 -6.10
C SER A 293 7.35 13.13 -5.74
N TYR A 294 7.24 13.48 -4.45
CA TYR A 294 6.80 14.79 -3.97
C TYR A 294 7.95 15.75 -3.66
N PHE A 295 9.21 15.30 -3.66
CA PHE A 295 10.35 16.17 -3.39
C PHE A 295 10.60 17.15 -4.53
N SER A 296 11.16 18.32 -4.19
CA SER A 296 11.58 19.31 -5.18
C SER A 296 12.83 20.06 -4.70
N GLY A 297 13.51 20.74 -5.63
CA GLY A 297 14.62 21.63 -5.31
C GLY A 297 15.83 20.88 -4.75
N ASP A 298 16.42 21.42 -3.68
CA ASP A 298 17.60 20.84 -3.03
C ASP A 298 17.33 19.46 -2.41
N LEU A 299 16.17 19.30 -1.75
CA LEU A 299 15.80 18.04 -1.13
C LEU A 299 15.74 16.90 -2.15
N GLU A 300 15.12 17.12 -3.32
CA GLU A 300 15.02 16.11 -4.37
C GLU A 300 16.41 15.67 -4.87
N LYS A 301 17.30 16.64 -5.10
CA LYS A 301 18.62 16.37 -5.64
C LYS A 301 19.50 15.62 -4.65
N ASN A 302 19.36 15.92 -3.37
CA ASN A 302 20.35 15.57 -2.36
C ASN A 302 19.86 14.60 -1.28
N PHE A 303 18.60 14.13 -1.28
CA PHE A 303 18.12 13.28 -0.17
C PHE A 303 18.93 11.99 0.00
N LEU A 304 19.35 11.33 -1.07
CA LEU A 304 20.22 10.14 -0.98
C LEU A 304 21.58 10.46 -0.36
N GLN A 305 22.16 11.63 -0.67
CA GLN A 305 23.42 12.07 -0.09
C GLN A 305 23.26 12.41 1.40
N ARG A 306 22.15 13.07 1.77
CA ARG A 306 21.81 13.43 3.15
C ARG A 306 21.70 12.22 4.07
N ILE A 307 21.07 11.14 3.60
CA ILE A 307 20.85 9.93 4.41
C ILE A 307 22.00 8.92 4.37
N ARG A 308 23.00 9.09 3.48
CA ARG A 308 24.00 8.05 3.20
C ARG A 308 24.77 7.62 4.45
N LYS A 309 25.08 8.55 5.35
CA LYS A 309 25.79 8.26 6.61
C LYS A 309 24.94 7.46 7.60
N SER A 310 23.62 7.55 7.49
CA SER A 310 22.64 6.93 8.37
C SER A 310 22.33 5.49 8.00
N LEU A 311 22.66 5.07 6.77
CA LEU A 311 22.55 3.68 6.35
C LEU A 311 23.70 2.83 6.93
N ALA A 312 23.37 1.62 7.36
CA ALA A 312 24.37 0.60 7.69
C ALA A 312 25.26 0.27 6.48
N PRO A 313 26.44 -0.35 6.68
CA PRO A 313 27.21 -0.92 5.57
C PRO A 313 26.34 -1.85 4.72
N ASN A 314 26.39 -1.70 3.38
CA ASN A 314 25.52 -2.41 2.43
C ASN A 314 24.01 -2.18 2.61
N GLY A 315 23.60 -1.15 3.36
CA GLY A 315 22.20 -0.82 3.58
C GLY A 315 21.49 -0.52 2.27
N VAL A 316 20.24 -0.97 2.17
CA VAL A 316 19.42 -0.90 0.95
C VAL A 316 18.33 0.15 1.09
N VAL A 317 18.09 0.88 0.01
CA VAL A 317 17.03 1.88 -0.13
C VAL A 317 16.10 1.44 -1.27
N VAL A 318 14.81 1.34 -0.99
CA VAL A 318 13.77 1.05 -1.99
C VAL A 318 12.92 2.28 -2.21
N ILE A 319 12.88 2.75 -3.46
CA ILE A 319 12.10 3.90 -3.90
C ILE A 319 11.02 3.43 -4.86
N ARG A 320 9.79 3.89 -4.65
CA ARG A 320 8.70 3.77 -5.61
C ARG A 320 8.46 5.13 -6.25
N SER A 321 8.05 5.13 -7.51
CA SER A 321 7.83 6.37 -8.27
C SER A 321 6.61 6.25 -9.16
N TYR A 322 5.58 7.01 -8.84
CA TYR A 322 4.33 7.10 -9.54
C TYR A 322 4.27 8.34 -10.42
N LEU A 323 4.20 8.16 -11.75
CA LEU A 323 4.14 9.23 -12.76
C LEU A 323 5.31 10.21 -12.80
N ARG A 324 6.15 10.24 -11.76
CA ARG A 324 7.35 11.05 -11.67
C ARG A 324 8.46 10.30 -10.95
N VAL A 325 9.64 10.29 -11.56
CA VAL A 325 10.87 9.78 -10.96
C VAL A 325 11.69 10.98 -10.46
N PRO A 326 12.17 10.98 -9.21
CA PRO A 326 12.96 12.09 -8.68
C PRO A 326 14.32 12.21 -9.39
N GLU A 327 14.73 13.46 -9.66
CA GLU A 327 16.06 13.81 -10.17
C GLU A 327 17.07 13.88 -9.03
N VAL A 328 17.55 12.71 -8.58
CA VAL A 328 18.42 12.55 -7.40
C VAL A 328 19.85 12.13 -7.77
N ASP A 329 20.82 12.66 -7.02
CA ASP A 329 22.21 12.23 -7.03
C ASP A 329 22.38 10.84 -6.37
N ARG A 330 22.85 9.88 -7.16
CA ARG A 330 23.03 8.47 -6.78
C ARG A 330 24.48 8.12 -6.46
N ASP A 331 25.39 9.10 -6.43
CA ASP A 331 26.80 8.84 -6.14
C ASP A 331 26.96 8.12 -4.79
N GLY A 332 27.75 7.06 -4.78
CA GLY A 332 27.93 6.21 -3.59
C GLY A 332 26.83 5.17 -3.36
N TYR A 333 25.98 4.93 -4.35
CA TYR A 333 25.02 3.82 -4.38
C TYR A 333 25.23 2.96 -5.63
N LYS A 334 25.04 1.66 -5.46
CA LYS A 334 24.96 0.68 -6.54
C LYS A 334 23.49 0.36 -6.81
N ASP A 335 23.05 0.51 -8.06
CA ASP A 335 21.73 0.03 -8.48
C ASP A 335 21.74 -1.51 -8.52
N ILE A 336 20.93 -2.11 -7.66
CA ILE A 336 20.73 -3.56 -7.58
C ILE A 336 19.31 -3.98 -7.97
N THR A 337 18.53 -3.09 -8.60
CA THR A 337 17.14 -3.35 -9.03
C THR A 337 17.03 -4.61 -9.89
N SER A 338 18.04 -4.87 -10.73
CA SER A 338 18.10 -6.06 -11.59
C SER A 338 18.09 -7.39 -10.82
N GLN A 339 18.48 -7.39 -9.55
CA GLN A 339 18.47 -8.59 -8.69
C GLN A 339 17.04 -8.96 -8.26
N PHE A 340 16.09 -8.03 -8.33
CA PHE A 340 14.72 -8.20 -7.83
C PHE A 340 13.66 -8.07 -8.94
N VAL A 341 14.06 -8.36 -10.19
CA VAL A 341 13.16 -8.23 -11.36
C VAL A 341 11.95 -9.17 -11.26
N GLU A 342 12.12 -10.34 -10.64
CA GLU A 342 11.03 -11.28 -10.42
C GLU A 342 10.01 -10.71 -9.43
N GLU A 343 10.45 -10.29 -8.25
CA GLU A 343 9.59 -9.70 -7.22
C GLU A 343 8.88 -8.44 -7.73
N ILE A 344 9.61 -7.56 -8.43
CA ILE A 344 9.03 -6.35 -9.05
C ILE A 344 8.03 -6.74 -10.15
N GLY A 345 8.29 -7.83 -10.87
CA GLY A 345 7.43 -8.33 -11.94
C GLY A 345 6.12 -8.95 -11.43
N GLU A 346 6.11 -9.43 -10.19
CA GLU A 346 4.96 -10.05 -9.50
C GLU A 346 4.12 -9.06 -8.66
N GLU A 347 4.67 -7.88 -8.34
CA GLU A 347 4.00 -6.83 -7.56
C GLU A 347 2.60 -6.53 -8.12
N LYS A 348 1.56 -6.60 -7.29
CA LYS A 348 0.16 -6.66 -7.75
C LYS A 348 -0.44 -5.31 -8.16
N THR A 349 0.26 -4.19 -8.05
CA THR A 349 -0.25 -2.86 -8.43
C THR A 349 0.25 -2.43 -9.80
N GLN A 350 1.53 -2.69 -10.14
CA GLN A 350 2.26 -2.33 -11.36
C GLN A 350 2.17 -0.85 -11.76
N MET A 351 1.74 0.03 -10.85
CA MET A 351 1.62 1.47 -11.10
C MET A 351 2.90 2.24 -10.78
N TYR A 352 3.89 1.60 -10.15
CA TYR A 352 5.10 2.26 -9.68
C TYR A 352 6.31 1.78 -10.45
N ARG A 353 7.24 2.70 -10.74
CA ARG A 353 8.63 2.32 -11.02
C ARG A 353 9.32 2.06 -9.70
N VAL A 354 9.97 0.92 -9.58
CA VAL A 354 10.72 0.52 -8.39
C VAL A 354 12.20 0.66 -8.69
N GLU A 355 12.93 1.26 -7.76
CA GLU A 355 14.38 1.35 -7.77
C GLU A 355 14.91 0.81 -6.44
N VAL A 356 15.91 -0.07 -6.50
CA VAL A 356 16.56 -0.67 -5.33
C VAL A 356 18.04 -0.31 -5.36
N LEU A 357 18.47 0.53 -4.41
CA LEU A 357 19.82 1.07 -4.32
C LEU A 357 20.53 0.51 -3.09
N GLN A 358 21.74 0.01 -3.25
CA GLN A 358 22.59 -0.43 -2.15
C GLN A 358 23.69 0.59 -1.92
N LYS A 359 23.93 0.97 -0.66
CA LYS A 359 25.06 1.82 -0.30
C LYS A 359 26.38 1.13 -0.64
N SER A 360 27.19 1.82 -1.46
CA SER A 360 28.56 1.43 -1.85
C SER A 360 29.61 1.90 -0.85
#